data_AF-A0AA43ZUX3-F1
#
_entry.id   AF-A0AA43ZUX3-F1
#
_cell.length_a   1.000
_cell.length_b   1.000
_cell.length_c   1.000
_cell.angle_alpha   90.00
_cell.angle_beta   90.00
_cell.angle_gamma   90.00
#
_symmetry.space_group_name_H-M   'P 1'
#
loop_
_entity.id
_entity.type
_entity.pdbx_description
1 polymer ?
#
loop_
_entity_poly.entity_id
_entity_poly.type
_entity_poly.pdbx_seq_one_letter_code
_entity_poly.pdbx_strand_id
1 'polypeptide(L)' 'MEEKNITELFENFAIEKEEKIKELGMTKEEFIQTATEWTKTEEGKLEIQKFILEQEVEKLESQIEKKQVEIKYIEVQLNK' A
#
# COMPACT_ATOMS: atom_id res chain seq x y z
N MET A 1 7.75 -3.95 -13.67
CA MET A 1 6.57 -4.03 -12.78
C MET A 1 5.58 -4.91 -13.52
N GLU A 2 5.47 -6.18 -13.14
CA GLU A 2 4.56 -7.10 -13.83
C GLU A 2 3.11 -6.68 -13.52
N GLU A 3 2.26 -6.58 -14.54
CA GLU A 3 0.86 -6.09 -14.43
C GLU A 3 0.06 -6.80 -13.32
N LYS A 4 0.42 -8.04 -12.97
CA LYS A 4 -0.16 -8.80 -11.85
C LYS A 4 -0.09 -8.08 -10.50
N ASN A 5 1.00 -7.37 -10.19
CA ASN A 5 1.16 -6.70 -8.89
C ASN A 5 0.25 -5.48 -8.73
N ILE A 6 -0.11 -4.81 -9.82
CA ILE A 6 -0.97 -3.61 -9.77
C ILE A 6 -2.44 -4.00 -9.63
N THR A 7 -2.87 -5.07 -10.31
CA THR A 7 -4.25 -5.56 -10.18
C THR A 7 -4.53 -6.04 -8.75
N GLU A 8 -3.63 -6.81 -8.15
CA GLU A 8 -3.77 -7.25 -6.75
C GLU A 8 -3.81 -6.06 -5.77
N LEU A 9 -3.03 -5.00 -6.03
CA LEU A 9 -3.06 -3.77 -5.26
C LEU A 9 -4.45 -3.10 -5.30
N PHE A 10 -5.04 -2.97 -6.49
CA PHE A 10 -6.38 -2.40 -6.64
C PHE A 10 -7.48 -3.30 -6.08
N GLU A 11 -7.33 -4.61 -6.18
CA GLU A 11 -8.25 -5.57 -5.56
C GLU A 11 -8.26 -5.44 -4.04
N ASN A 12 -7.08 -5.37 -3.42
CA ASN A 12 -6.93 -5.19 -1.98
C ASN A 12 -7.48 -3.82 -1.54
N PHE A 13 -7.15 -2.75 -2.26
CA PHE A 13 -7.69 -1.42 -1.99
C PHE A 13 -9.22 -1.40 -2.09
N ALA A 14 -9.78 -2.07 -3.10
CA ALA A 14 -11.22 -2.11 -3.29
C ALA A 14 -11.94 -2.92 -2.21
N ILE A 15 -11.30 -3.95 -1.64
CA ILE A 15 -11.80 -4.67 -0.47
C ILE A 15 -11.75 -3.75 0.77
N GLU A 16 -10.63 -3.07 1.00
CA GLU A 16 -10.47 -2.19 2.17
C GLU A 16 -11.37 -0.94 2.13
N LYS A 17 -11.71 -0.46 0.93
CA LYS A 17 -12.48 0.77 0.70
C LYS A 17 -13.84 0.52 0.05
N GLU A 18 -14.39 -0.68 0.20
CA GLU A 18 -15.64 -1.10 -0.46
C GLU A 18 -16.78 -0.09 -0.24
N GLU A 19 -16.95 0.41 1.00
CA GLU A 19 -17.98 1.40 1.33
C GLU A 19 -17.80 2.71 0.56
N LYS A 20 -16.56 3.20 0.43
CA LYS A 20 -16.27 4.43 -0.33
C LYS A 20 -16.48 4.25 -1.83
N ILE A 21 -16.17 3.06 -2.35
CA ILE A 21 -16.43 2.74 -3.77
C ILE A 21 -17.94 2.73 -4.04
N LYS A 22 -18.74 2.19 -3.11
CA LYS A 22 -20.21 2.26 -3.18
C LYS A 22 -20.74 3.69 -3.08
N GLU A 23 -20.17 4.53 -2.22
CA GLU A 23 -20.52 5.96 -2.12
C GLU A 23 -20.25 6.73 -3.42
N LEU A 24 -19.23 6.32 -4.18
CA LEU A 24 -18.93 6.85 -5.51
C LEU A 24 -19.86 6.30 -6.61
N GLY A 25 -20.79 5.41 -6.26
CA GLY A 25 -21.72 4.79 -7.21
C GLY A 25 -21.03 3.81 -8.17
N MET A 26 -19.86 3.29 -7.81
CA MET A 26 -19.08 2.35 -8.61
C MET A 26 -19.17 0.94 -8.02
N THR A 27 -19.04 -0.06 -8.88
CA THR A 27 -18.74 -1.42 -8.47
C THR A 27 -17.23 -1.61 -8.26
N LYS A 28 -16.86 -2.70 -7.56
CA LYS A 28 -15.46 -3.08 -7.39
C LYS A 28 -14.78 -3.28 -8.74
N GLU A 29 -15.46 -3.97 -9.67
CA GLU A 29 -14.95 -4.25 -10.99
C GLU A 29 -14.74 -2.97 -11.81
N GLU A 30 -15.70 -2.03 -11.79
CA GLU A 30 -15.57 -0.73 -12.46
C GLU A 30 -14.42 0.10 -11.88
N PHE A 31 -14.23 0.08 -10.55
CA PHE A 31 -13.11 0.74 -9.92
C PHE A 31 -11.77 0.17 -10.40
N ILE A 32 -11.61 -1.17 -10.36
CA ILE A 32 -10.38 -1.83 -10.78
C ILE A 32 -10.08 -1.53 -12.25
N GLN A 33 -11.09 -1.61 -13.12
CA GLN A 33 -10.92 -1.31 -14.54
C GLN A 33 -10.50 0.15 -14.75
N THR A 34 -11.20 1.10 -14.12
CA THR A 34 -10.89 2.54 -14.24
C THR A 34 -9.49 2.86 -13.73
N ALA A 35 -9.11 2.29 -12.57
CA ALA A 35 -7.78 2.46 -12.00
C ALA A 35 -6.69 1.86 -12.91
N THR A 36 -6.94 0.68 -13.49
CA THR A 36 -6.02 0.01 -14.42
C THR A 36 -5.88 0.78 -15.75
N GLU A 37 -6.93 1.43 -16.23
CA GLU A 37 -6.85 2.28 -17.41
C GLU A 37 -6.11 3.58 -17.11
N TRP A 38 -6.36 4.18 -15.93
CA TRP A 38 -5.68 5.40 -15.50
C TRP A 38 -4.16 5.21 -15.35
N THR A 39 -3.71 4.06 -14.86
CA THR A 39 -2.27 3.73 -14.77
C THR A 39 -1.57 3.56 -16.12
N LYS A 40 -2.30 3.58 -17.24
CA LYS A 40 -1.68 3.62 -18.58
C LYS A 40 -1.26 5.03 -18.98
N THR A 41 -1.80 6.06 -18.33
CA THR A 41 -1.40 7.46 -18.52
C THR A 41 -0.07 7.76 -17.83
N GLU A 42 0.70 8.75 -18.29
CA GLU A 42 1.98 9.12 -17.64
C GLU A 42 1.77 9.60 -16.20
N GLU A 43 0.73 10.37 -15.93
CA GLU A 43 0.37 10.81 -14.58
C GLU A 43 0.00 9.63 -13.68
N GLY A 44 -0.88 8.74 -14.15
CA GLY A 44 -1.28 7.56 -13.39
C GLY A 44 -0.12 6.61 -13.10
N LYS A 45 0.84 6.46 -14.02
CA LYS A 45 2.08 5.68 -13.78
C LYS A 45 2.92 6.29 -12.66
N LEU A 46 3.08 7.61 -12.64
CA LEU A 46 3.89 8.28 -11.62
C LEU A 46 3.21 8.21 -10.25
N GLU A 47 1.91 8.44 -10.20
CA GLU A 47 1.18 8.43 -8.93
C GLU A 47 1.09 7.01 -8.35
N ILE A 48 0.90 5.97 -9.17
CA ILE A 48 0.93 4.59 -8.66
C ILE A 48 2.32 4.19 -8.18
N GLN A 49 3.38 4.62 -8.88
CA GLN A 49 4.75 4.38 -8.42
C GLN A 49 5.03 5.08 -7.10
N LYS A 50 4.58 6.33 -6.96
CA LYS A 50 4.68 7.09 -5.71
C LYS A 50 3.94 6.40 -4.57
N PHE A 51 2.69 5.97 -4.80
CA PHE A 51 1.91 5.24 -3.81
C PHE A 51 2.60 3.95 -3.35
N ILE A 52 3.13 3.16 -4.29
CA ILE A 52 3.88 1.94 -3.97
C ILE A 52 5.11 2.27 -3.10
N LEU A 53 5.86 3.31 -3.46
CA LEU A 53 7.03 3.74 -2.68
C LEU A 53 6.64 4.21 -1.27
N GLU A 54 5.54 4.95 -1.12
CA GLU A 54 5.03 5.37 0.19
C GLU A 54 4.69 4.17 1.08
N GLN A 55 4.05 3.14 0.53
CA GLN A 55 3.77 1.90 1.26
C GLN A 55 5.05 1.12 1.64
N GLU A 56 6.05 1.09 0.77
CA GLU A 56 7.35 0.49 1.07
C GLU A 56 8.08 1.25 2.20
N VAL A 57 8.01 2.59 2.20
CA VAL A 57 8.57 3.44 3.26
C VAL A 57 7.88 3.16 4.59
N GLU A 58 6.55 3.17 4.64
CA GLU A 58 5.79 2.89 5.86
C GLU A 58 6.14 1.50 6.45
N LYS A 59 6.28 0.49 5.58
CA LYS A 59 6.69 -0.85 5.97
C LYS A 59 8.12 -0.88 6.54
N LEU A 60 9.04 -0.11 5.97
CA LEU A 60 10.41 0.00 6.47
C LEU A 60 10.45 0.71 7.82
N GLU A 61 9.70 1.79 8.00
CA GLU A 61 9.58 2.52 9.26
C GLU A 61 9.05 1.61 10.38
N SER A 62 8.00 0.84 10.11
CA SER A 62 7.46 -0.14 11.07
C SER A 62 8.49 -1.21 11.46
N GLN A 63 9.34 -1.66 10.52
CA GLN A 63 10.42 -2.60 10.83
C GLN A 63 11.51 -1.96 11.70
N ILE A 64 11.84 -0.70 11.44
CA ILE A 64 12.82 0.05 12.24
C ILE A 64 12.31 0.19 13.68
N GLU A 65 11.05 0.57 13.89
CA GLU A 65 10.47 0.66 15.24
C GLU A 65 10.55 -0.67 15.99
N LYS A 66 10.17 -1.78 15.36
CA LYS A 66 10.25 -3.11 15.98
C LYS A 66 11.68 -3.45 16.42
N LYS A 67 12.67 -3.17 15.56
CA LYS A 67 14.08 -3.39 15.88
C LYS A 67 14.56 -2.50 17.03
N GLN A 68 14.11 -1.25 17.09
CA GLN A 68 14.43 -0.36 18.21
C GLN A 68 13.86 -0.87 19.53
N VAL A 69 12.66 -1.44 19.53
CA VAL A 69 12.06 -2.08 20.71
C VAL A 69 12.89 -3.29 21.15
N GLU A 70 13.31 -4.15 20.21
CA GLU A 70 14.17 -5.30 20.50
C GLU A 70 15.52 -4.88 21.09
N ILE A 71 16.16 -3.86 20.52
CA ILE A 71 17.42 -3.31 21.03
C ILE A 71 17.25 -2.80 22.46
N LYS A 72 16.22 -1.98 22.72
CA LYS A 72 15.93 -1.48 24.09
C LYS A 72 15.71 -2.62 25.07
N TYR A 73 15.00 -3.67 24.67
CA TYR A 73 14.79 -4.84 25.52
C TYR A 73 16.12 -5.51 25.89
N ILE A 74 17.02 -5.71 24.92
CA ILE A 74 18.35 -6.29 25.13
C ILE A 74 19.19 -5.41 26.06
N GLU A 75 19.21 -4.09 25.84
CA GLU A 75 19.93 -3.14 26.69
C GLU A 75 19.46 -3.20 28.16
N VAL A 76 18.16 -3.37 28.39
CA VAL A 76 17.61 -3.55 29.73
C VAL A 76 18.06 -4.87 30.37
N GLN A 77 18.19 -5.95 29.59
CA GLN A 77 18.66 -7.24 30.12
C GLN A 77 20.16 -7.21 30.45
N LEU A 78 20.97 -6.51 29.66
CA LEU A 78 22.42 -6.43 29.86
C LEU A 78 22.83 -5.52 31.03
N ASN A 79 21.99 -4.56 31.40
CA ASN A 79 22.23 -3.64 32.52
C ASN A 79 21.61 -4.13 33.85
N LYS A 80 21.11 -5.37 33.91
CA LYS A 80 20.64 -6.05 35.12
C LYS A 80 21.68 -7.05 35.60
#